data_AF-A0AB37AN66-F1
#
_entry.id   AF-A0AB37AN66-F1
#
_cell.length_a   1.000
_cell.length_b   1.000
_cell.length_c   1.000
_cell.angle_alpha   90.00
_cell.angle_beta   90.00
_cell.angle_gamma   90.00
#
_symmetry.space_group_name_H-M   'P 1'
#
loop_
_entity.id
_entity.type
_entity.pdbx_description
1 polymer ?
#
loop_
_entity_poly.entity_id
_entity_poly.type
_entity_poly.pdbx_seq_one_letter_code
_entity_poly.pdbx_strand_id
1 'polypeptide(L)'
;MTFVNILIGILAFLIGLLSRQFLPSYFRKKGENLATKEDITELTNLQKGVEHRFNELIENSKQRHELRLAALDQRLAAHQKAFSLWRELLADVHSERIGPVVLRCQAWWEENCLYLEPSVRDAFVRAYSAASSHHQYTQARFDAKDLQANWAEVTRFPNILFEAMQLPPIQEDAAKKALPELTERPVND
;
A
#
# COMPACT_ATOMS: atom_id res chain seq x y z
N MET A 1 -25.26 -84.79 35.80
CA MET A 1 -25.29 -83.41 35.27
C MET A 1 -26.69 -82.87 35.44
N THR A 2 -26.90 -81.88 36.31
CA THR A 2 -28.22 -81.29 36.57
C THR A 2 -28.63 -80.37 35.40
N PHE A 3 -29.93 -80.34 35.06
CA PHE A 3 -30.50 -79.54 33.97
C PHE A 3 -30.11 -78.05 34.04
N VAL A 4 -29.91 -77.54 35.27
CA VAL A 4 -29.48 -76.17 35.57
C VAL A 4 -28.08 -75.87 35.01
N ASN A 5 -27.14 -76.80 35.06
CA ASN A 5 -25.79 -76.59 34.54
C ASN A 5 -25.77 -76.49 33.00
N ILE A 6 -26.67 -77.21 32.33
CA ILE A 6 -26.82 -77.15 30.86
C ILE A 6 -27.42 -75.78 30.47
N LEU A 7 -28.42 -75.29 31.21
CA LEU A 7 -29.02 -73.98 30.99
C LEU A 7 -28.02 -72.83 31.16
N ILE A 8 -27.18 -72.89 32.21
CA ILE A 8 -26.11 -71.91 32.45
C ILE A 8 -25.06 -71.96 31.32
N GLY A 9 -24.70 -73.15 30.84
CA GLY A 9 -23.78 -73.32 29.71
C GLY A 9 -24.30 -72.70 28.41
N ILE A 10 -25.60 -72.89 28.11
CA ILE A 10 -26.25 -72.30 26.93
C ILE A 10 -26.33 -70.77 27.06
N LEU A 11 -26.66 -70.26 28.26
CA LEU A 11 -26.72 -68.82 28.52
C LEU A 11 -25.33 -68.17 28.38
N ALA A 12 -24.29 -68.80 28.93
CA ALA A 12 -22.91 -68.34 28.77
C ALA A 12 -22.44 -68.39 27.30
N PHE A 13 -22.85 -69.41 26.55
CA PHE A 13 -22.57 -69.52 25.11
C PHE A 13 -23.25 -68.40 24.31
N LEU A 14 -24.53 -68.10 24.60
CA LEU A 14 -25.26 -67.01 23.97
C LEU A 14 -24.66 -65.63 24.31
N ILE A 15 -24.29 -65.39 25.57
CA ILE A 15 -23.62 -64.16 25.99
C ILE A 15 -22.24 -64.04 25.33
N GLY A 16 -21.49 -65.14 25.25
CA GLY A 16 -20.19 -65.17 24.58
C GLY A 16 -20.30 -64.86 23.07
N LEU A 17 -21.33 -65.41 22.41
CA LEU A 17 -21.58 -65.18 20.99
C LEU A 17 -22.02 -63.73 20.71
N LEU A 18 -22.88 -63.18 21.57
CA LEU A 18 -23.32 -61.78 21.50
C LEU A 18 -22.15 -60.82 21.74
N SER A 19 -21.33 -61.09 22.76
CA SER A 19 -20.16 -60.27 23.10
C SER A 19 -19.12 -60.28 21.97
N ARG A 20 -18.89 -61.44 21.35
CA ARG A 20 -17.95 -61.61 20.23
C ARG A 20 -18.37 -60.84 18.98
N GLN A 21 -19.67 -60.61 18.76
CA GLN A 21 -20.16 -59.94 17.56
C GLN A 21 -20.46 -58.45 17.77
N PHE A 22 -20.99 -58.06 18.93
CA PHE A 22 -21.38 -56.67 19.18
C PHE A 22 -20.23 -55.76 19.64
N LEU A 23 -19.31 -56.26 20.48
CA LEU A 23 -18.21 -55.44 20.99
C LEU A 23 -17.28 -54.94 19.86
N PRO A 24 -16.84 -55.78 18.91
CA PRO A 24 -15.96 -55.32 17.83
C PRO A 24 -16.64 -54.27 16.94
N SER A 25 -17.93 -54.44 16.66
CA SER A 25 -18.72 -53.51 15.84
C SER A 25 -18.87 -52.14 16.51
N TYR A 26 -19.15 -52.12 17.83
CA TYR A 26 -19.25 -50.89 18.61
C TYR A 26 -17.91 -50.15 18.71
N PHE A 27 -16.82 -50.86 19.03
CA PHE A 27 -15.48 -50.25 19.09
C PHE A 27 -15.02 -49.73 17.74
N ARG A 28 -15.31 -50.45 16.63
CA ARG A 28 -15.00 -49.99 15.27
C ARG A 28 -15.74 -48.70 14.93
N LYS A 29 -17.05 -48.65 15.16
CA LYS A 29 -17.87 -47.46 14.89
C LYS A 29 -17.49 -46.26 15.78
N LYS A 30 -17.08 -46.53 17.03
CA LYS A 30 -16.55 -45.49 17.93
C LYS A 30 -15.19 -44.96 17.46
N GLY A 31 -14.32 -45.83 16.94
CA GLY A 31 -13.04 -45.46 16.33
C GLY A 31 -13.22 -44.64 15.05
N GLU A 32 -14.10 -45.07 14.14
CA GLU A 32 -14.47 -44.32 12.93
C GLU A 32 -14.98 -42.92 13.27
N ASN A 33 -15.90 -42.79 14.23
CA ASN A 33 -16.42 -41.50 14.66
C ASN A 33 -15.38 -40.60 15.34
N LEU A 34 -14.36 -41.18 15.97
CA LEU A 34 -13.26 -40.43 16.57
C LEU A 34 -12.33 -39.89 15.48
N ALA A 35 -11.91 -40.75 14.54
CA ALA A 35 -11.10 -40.36 13.40
C ALA A 35 -11.77 -39.26 12.57
N THR A 36 -13.07 -39.38 12.25
CA THR A 36 -13.79 -38.33 11.52
C THR A 36 -13.86 -37.00 12.29
N LYS A 37 -13.94 -37.03 13.63
CA LYS A 37 -13.90 -35.79 14.42
C LYS A 37 -12.52 -35.15 14.40
N GLU A 38 -11.47 -35.95 14.46
CA GLU A 38 -10.08 -35.50 14.36
C GLU A 38 -9.84 -34.86 12.98
N ASP A 39 -10.26 -35.53 11.89
CA ASP A 39 -10.18 -34.99 10.53
C ASP A 39 -10.92 -33.67 10.37
N ILE A 40 -12.16 -33.56 10.90
CA ILE A 40 -12.93 -32.30 10.87
C ILE A 40 -12.22 -31.20 11.65
N THR A 41 -11.60 -31.55 12.78
CA THR A 41 -10.87 -30.59 13.61
C THR A 41 -9.61 -30.11 12.89
N GLU A 42 -8.87 -31.00 12.23
CA GLU A 42 -7.70 -30.68 11.43
C GLU A 42 -8.06 -29.78 10.23
N LEU A 43 -9.10 -30.15 9.47
CA LEU A 43 -9.64 -29.34 8.38
C LEU A 43 -10.05 -27.94 8.86
N THR A 44 -10.73 -27.85 10.00
CA THR A 44 -11.14 -26.56 10.59
C THR A 44 -9.94 -25.71 10.96
N ASN A 45 -8.89 -26.31 11.53
CA ASN A 45 -7.67 -25.60 11.90
C ASN A 45 -6.89 -25.13 10.67
N LEU A 46 -6.83 -25.94 9.62
CA LEU A 46 -6.26 -25.56 8.32
C LEU A 46 -7.04 -24.39 7.71
N GLN A 47 -8.37 -24.46 7.67
CA GLN A 47 -9.22 -23.37 7.18
C GLN A 47 -8.97 -22.07 7.96
N LYS A 48 -8.97 -22.13 9.30
CA LYS A 48 -8.66 -20.98 10.15
C LYS A 48 -7.25 -20.44 9.89
N GLY A 49 -6.27 -21.30 9.66
CA GLY A 49 -4.91 -20.91 9.32
C GLY A 49 -4.80 -20.24 7.96
N VAL A 50 -5.61 -20.67 6.97
CA VAL A 50 -5.70 -20.00 5.66
C VAL A 50 -6.41 -18.65 5.79
N GLU A 51 -7.54 -18.58 6.48
CA GLU A 51 -8.27 -17.34 6.74
C GLU A 51 -7.40 -16.32 7.49
N HIS A 52 -6.67 -16.76 8.50
CA HIS A 52 -5.76 -15.91 9.25
C HIS A 52 -4.66 -15.34 8.36
N ARG A 53 -3.95 -16.21 7.61
CA ARG A 53 -2.93 -15.78 6.65
C ARG A 53 -3.50 -14.82 5.59
N PHE A 54 -4.68 -15.11 5.07
CA PHE A 54 -5.34 -14.24 4.10
C PHE A 54 -5.67 -12.86 4.69
N ASN A 55 -6.20 -12.82 5.91
CA ASN A 55 -6.49 -11.57 6.62
C ASN A 55 -5.21 -10.77 6.89
N GLU A 56 -4.12 -11.42 7.30
CA GLU A 56 -2.81 -10.76 7.46
C GLU A 56 -2.30 -10.18 6.14
N LEU A 57 -2.44 -10.91 5.02
CA LEU A 57 -2.03 -10.41 3.71
C LEU A 57 -2.86 -9.20 3.28
N ILE A 58 -4.17 -9.26 3.45
CA ILE A 58 -5.09 -8.15 3.13
C ILE A 58 -4.75 -6.93 3.97
N GLU A 59 -4.55 -7.10 5.28
CA GLU A 59 -4.22 -6.02 6.19
C GLU A 59 -2.88 -5.36 5.83
N ASN A 60 -1.83 -6.16 5.60
CA ASN A 60 -0.54 -5.65 5.16
C ASN A 60 -0.62 -4.94 3.80
N SER A 61 -1.41 -5.46 2.87
CA SER A 61 -1.62 -4.81 1.56
C SER A 61 -2.34 -3.47 1.73
N LYS A 62 -3.41 -3.41 2.53
CA LYS A 62 -4.15 -2.19 2.83
C LYS A 62 -3.25 -1.13 3.46
N GLN A 63 -2.52 -1.48 4.52
CA GLN A 63 -1.59 -0.56 5.19
C GLN A 63 -0.54 0.00 4.22
N ARG A 64 0.03 -0.84 3.35
CA ARG A 64 0.98 -0.38 2.31
C ARG A 64 0.33 0.58 1.32
N HIS A 65 -0.91 0.34 0.91
CA HIS A 65 -1.63 1.24 0.02
C HIS A 65 -2.00 2.56 0.71
N GLU A 66 -2.45 2.52 1.96
CA GLU A 66 -2.74 3.70 2.76
C GLU A 66 -1.51 4.59 2.94
N LEU A 67 -0.35 4.00 3.30
CA LEU A 67 0.90 4.75 3.39
C LEU A 67 1.32 5.37 2.06
N ARG A 68 1.13 4.65 0.94
CA ARG A 68 1.41 5.18 -0.40
C ARG A 68 0.47 6.32 -0.77
N LEU A 69 -0.82 6.19 -0.48
CA LEU A 69 -1.81 7.24 -0.73
C LEU A 69 -1.51 8.48 0.11
N ALA A 70 -1.22 8.32 1.41
CA ALA A 70 -0.84 9.43 2.28
C ALA A 70 0.43 10.16 1.80
N ALA A 71 1.44 9.42 1.34
CA ALA A 71 2.65 10.01 0.78
C ALA A 71 2.37 10.75 -0.55
N LEU A 72 1.49 10.22 -1.40
CA LEU A 72 1.07 10.86 -2.64
C LEU A 72 0.25 12.13 -2.37
N ASP A 73 -0.66 12.10 -1.41
CA ASP A 73 -1.45 13.26 -1.00
C ASP A 73 -0.56 14.38 -0.46
N GLN A 74 0.41 14.03 0.39
CA GLN A 74 1.38 15.00 0.92
C GLN A 74 2.24 15.60 -0.19
N ARG A 75 2.68 14.77 -1.15
CA ARG A 75 3.41 15.22 -2.34
C ARG A 75 2.55 16.19 -3.16
N LEU A 76 1.30 15.83 -3.47
CA LEU A 76 0.39 16.67 -4.26
C LEU A 76 0.12 18.01 -3.57
N ALA A 77 -0.12 18.00 -2.26
CA ALA A 77 -0.31 19.20 -1.46
C ALA A 77 0.91 20.13 -1.51
N ALA A 78 2.13 19.58 -1.43
CA ALA A 78 3.36 20.36 -1.56
C ALA A 78 3.48 21.01 -2.95
N HIS A 79 3.14 20.29 -4.03
CA HIS A 79 3.17 20.83 -5.40
C HIS A 79 2.14 21.96 -5.60
N GLN A 80 0.92 21.81 -5.06
CA GLN A 80 -0.11 22.85 -5.09
C GLN A 80 0.30 24.10 -4.30
N LYS A 81 0.96 23.91 -3.15
CA LYS A 81 1.44 25.02 -2.34
C LYS A 81 2.59 25.76 -3.03
N ALA A 82 3.53 25.04 -3.65
CA ALA A 82 4.58 25.62 -4.47
C ALA A 82 4.01 26.47 -5.62
N PHE A 83 2.99 25.97 -6.32
CA PHE A 83 2.31 26.72 -7.38
C PHE A 83 1.65 28.00 -6.86
N SER A 84 1.01 27.92 -5.70
CA SER A 84 0.36 29.07 -5.07
C SER A 84 1.37 30.16 -4.69
N LEU A 85 2.50 29.76 -4.11
CA LEU A 85 3.61 30.67 -3.78
C LEU A 85 4.25 31.28 -5.02
N TRP A 86 4.46 30.48 -6.08
CA TRP A 86 4.94 30.99 -7.36
C TRP A 86 3.98 32.02 -7.96
N ARG A 87 2.66 31.79 -7.86
CA ARG A 87 1.65 32.76 -8.32
C ARG A 87 1.71 34.08 -7.54
N GLU A 88 1.91 34.00 -6.23
CA GLU A 88 2.08 35.18 -5.37
C GLU A 88 3.37 35.93 -5.73
N LEU A 89 4.46 35.20 -5.93
CA LEU A 89 5.75 35.72 -6.41
C LEU A 89 5.60 36.45 -7.75
N LEU A 90 4.88 35.87 -8.71
CA LEU A 90 4.63 36.48 -10.01
C LEU A 90 3.81 37.77 -9.90
N ALA A 91 2.83 37.81 -9.00
CA ALA A 91 1.99 38.99 -8.80
C ALA A 91 2.76 40.16 -8.18
N ASP A 92 3.72 39.87 -7.30
CA ASP A 92 4.51 40.87 -6.58
C ASP A 92 5.91 41.11 -7.18
N VAL A 93 6.24 40.52 -8.33
CA VAL A 93 7.61 40.60 -8.92
C VAL A 93 8.06 42.02 -9.26
N HIS A 94 7.10 42.91 -9.56
CA HIS A 94 7.34 44.33 -9.84
C HIS A 94 6.98 45.25 -8.65
N SER A 95 6.58 44.68 -7.51
CA SER A 95 6.21 45.44 -6.32
C SER A 95 7.36 45.48 -5.31
N GLU A 96 7.32 46.45 -4.40
CA GLU A 96 8.31 46.55 -3.30
C GLU A 96 8.17 45.40 -2.29
N ARG A 97 7.11 44.59 -2.39
CA ARG A 97 6.84 43.45 -1.49
C ARG A 97 7.49 42.15 -1.93
N ILE A 98 8.28 42.17 -3.02
CA ILE A 98 8.93 40.97 -3.54
C ILE A 98 9.88 40.33 -2.52
N GLY A 99 10.62 41.12 -1.73
CA GLY A 99 11.54 40.62 -0.70
C GLY A 99 10.85 39.72 0.33
N PRO A 100 9.80 40.19 1.03
CA PRO A 100 9.00 39.37 1.92
C PRO A 100 8.39 38.12 1.27
N VAL A 101 7.97 38.20 0.00
CA VAL A 101 7.42 37.05 -0.74
C VAL A 101 8.50 35.99 -1.00
N VAL A 102 9.69 36.41 -1.42
CA VAL A 102 10.84 35.52 -1.65
C VAL A 102 11.26 34.83 -0.34
N LEU A 103 11.34 35.56 0.77
CA LEU A 103 11.66 34.96 2.07
C LEU A 103 10.64 33.91 2.50
N ARG A 104 9.34 34.13 2.24
CA ARG A 104 8.31 33.11 2.49
C ARG A 104 8.47 31.90 1.58
N CYS A 105 8.83 32.10 0.32
CA CYS A 105 9.12 30.99 -0.60
C CYS A 105 10.32 30.17 -0.13
N GLN A 106 11.38 30.83 0.35
CA GLN A 106 12.57 30.17 0.88
C GLN A 106 12.26 29.38 2.16
N ALA A 107 11.61 30.00 3.15
CA ALA A 107 11.24 29.34 4.40
C ALA A 107 10.36 28.10 4.13
N TRP A 108 9.36 28.25 3.25
CA TRP A 108 8.53 27.12 2.85
C TRP A 108 9.32 26.01 2.16
N TRP A 109 10.27 26.37 1.29
CA TRP A 109 11.12 25.41 0.59
C TRP A 109 12.00 24.62 1.58
N GLU A 110 12.61 25.28 2.56
CA GLU A 110 13.45 24.63 3.58
C GLU A 110 12.66 23.55 4.35
N GLU A 111 11.37 23.79 4.61
CA GLU A 111 10.49 22.85 5.31
C GLU A 111 9.92 21.74 4.40
N ASN A 112 9.75 21.98 3.10
CA ASN A 112 8.94 21.12 2.22
C ASN A 112 9.69 20.54 1.01
N CYS A 113 10.98 20.85 0.83
CA CYS A 113 11.76 20.44 -0.34
C CYS A 113 11.85 18.91 -0.55
N LEU A 114 11.69 18.12 0.51
CA LEU A 114 11.73 16.65 0.45
C LEU A 114 10.48 16.05 -0.20
N TYR A 115 9.36 16.78 -0.21
CA TYR A 115 8.11 16.35 -0.83
C TYR A 115 8.00 16.72 -2.31
N LEU A 116 8.94 17.52 -2.81
CA LEU A 116 8.99 17.93 -4.21
C LEU A 116 9.86 16.98 -5.03
N GLU A 117 9.49 16.79 -6.29
CA GLU A 117 10.36 16.12 -7.24
C GLU A 117 11.66 16.93 -7.44
N PRO A 118 12.82 16.29 -7.65
CA PRO A 118 14.09 17.01 -7.84
C PRO A 118 14.03 18.11 -8.91
N SER A 119 13.39 17.83 -10.04
CA SER A 119 13.18 18.79 -11.14
C SER A 119 12.39 20.02 -10.71
N VAL A 120 11.30 19.81 -9.97
CA VAL A 120 10.43 20.87 -9.43
C VAL A 120 11.15 21.68 -8.36
N ARG A 121 11.89 21.01 -7.47
CA ARG A 121 12.64 21.65 -6.40
C ARG A 121 13.65 22.65 -6.96
N ASP A 122 14.43 22.23 -7.95
CA ASP A 122 15.46 23.06 -8.56
C ASP A 122 14.85 24.20 -9.37
N ALA A 123 13.75 23.94 -10.08
CA ALA A 123 13.01 24.96 -10.81
C ALA A 123 12.39 26.02 -9.89
N PHE A 124 11.87 25.61 -8.73
CA PHE A 124 11.29 26.54 -7.75
C PHE A 124 12.34 27.49 -7.18
N VAL A 125 13.53 26.96 -6.85
CA VAL A 125 14.67 27.75 -6.37
C VAL A 125 15.11 28.78 -7.40
N ARG A 126 15.24 28.35 -8.67
CA ARG A 126 15.57 29.25 -9.78
C ARG A 126 14.52 30.34 -9.94
N ALA A 127 13.23 29.99 -9.86
CA ALA A 127 12.14 30.95 -10.04
C ALA A 127 12.13 32.05 -8.97
N TYR A 128 12.19 31.73 -7.67
CA TYR A 128 12.20 32.77 -6.63
C TYR A 128 13.50 33.57 -6.60
N SER A 129 14.64 32.95 -6.92
CA SER A 129 15.93 33.64 -7.01
C SER A 129 15.96 34.61 -8.19
N ALA A 130 15.45 34.17 -9.35
CA ALA A 130 15.29 35.01 -10.54
C ALA A 130 14.36 36.20 -10.25
N ALA A 131 13.22 35.96 -9.60
CA ALA A 131 12.28 37.01 -9.20
C ALA A 131 12.88 38.03 -8.22
N SER A 132 13.70 37.59 -7.25
CA SER A 132 14.41 38.49 -6.34
C SER A 132 15.38 39.41 -7.08
N SER A 133 16.15 38.84 -8.02
CA SER A 133 17.11 39.60 -8.83
C SER A 133 16.45 40.44 -9.93
N HIS A 134 15.20 40.15 -10.33
CA HIS A 134 14.48 40.86 -11.39
C HIS A 134 14.37 42.38 -11.12
N HIS A 135 14.15 42.76 -9.86
CA HIS A 135 14.11 44.16 -9.46
C HIS A 135 15.47 44.87 -9.67
N GLN A 136 16.58 44.17 -9.42
CA GLN A 136 17.92 44.73 -9.65
C GLN A 136 18.21 44.89 -11.15
N TYR A 137 17.80 43.91 -11.98
CA TYR A 137 17.97 43.99 -13.43
C TYR A 137 17.20 45.16 -14.06
N THR A 138 15.99 45.42 -13.57
CA THR A 138 15.15 46.53 -14.04
C THR A 138 15.69 47.91 -13.63
N GLN A 139 16.26 48.04 -12.42
CA GLN A 139 16.86 49.30 -11.96
C GLN A 139 18.19 49.63 -12.63
N ALA A 140 19.04 48.61 -12.86
CA ALA A 140 20.39 48.80 -13.37
C ALA A 140 20.50 48.93 -14.90
N ARG A 141 19.35 48.98 -15.63
CA ARG A 141 19.28 49.11 -17.10
C ARG A 141 20.12 48.07 -17.84
N PHE A 142 20.03 46.81 -17.41
CA PHE A 142 20.66 45.68 -18.11
C PHE A 142 20.11 45.49 -19.53
N ASP A 143 20.86 44.76 -20.36
CA ASP A 143 20.45 44.44 -21.73
C ASP A 143 19.10 43.70 -21.72
N ALA A 144 18.25 44.01 -22.70
CA ALA A 144 16.91 43.45 -22.80
C ALA A 144 16.92 41.91 -22.87
N LYS A 145 18.02 41.34 -23.39
CA LYS A 145 18.25 39.89 -23.45
C LYS A 145 18.38 39.26 -22.07
N ASP A 146 19.12 39.90 -21.16
CA ASP A 146 19.34 39.38 -19.81
C ASP A 146 18.06 39.46 -18.97
N LEU A 147 17.29 40.54 -19.15
CA LEU A 147 15.98 40.68 -18.53
C LEU A 147 15.00 39.61 -19.02
N GLN A 148 14.99 39.33 -20.33
CA GLN A 148 14.15 38.29 -20.91
C GLN A 148 14.56 36.88 -20.45
N ALA A 149 15.86 36.62 -20.33
CA ALA A 149 16.37 35.35 -19.81
C ALA A 149 15.98 35.14 -18.34
N ASN A 150 16.11 36.18 -17.50
CA ASN A 150 15.68 36.13 -16.11
C ASN A 150 14.16 35.89 -15.99
N TRP A 151 13.36 36.57 -16.82
CA TRP A 151 11.91 36.37 -16.86
C TRP A 151 11.51 34.97 -17.33
N ALA A 152 12.26 34.39 -18.25
CA ALA A 152 12.06 33.02 -18.70
C ALA A 152 12.24 32.02 -17.54
N GLU A 153 13.23 32.23 -16.66
CA GLU A 153 13.43 31.37 -15.49
C GLU A 153 12.26 31.44 -14.49
N VAL A 154 11.69 32.63 -14.28
CA VAL A 154 10.50 32.79 -13.42
C VAL A 154 9.28 32.09 -14.04
N THR A 155 9.07 32.24 -15.35
CA THR A 155 7.86 31.74 -16.03
C THR A 155 7.93 30.27 -16.44
N ARG A 156 9.11 29.65 -16.40
CA ARG A 156 9.32 28.23 -16.74
C ARG A 156 8.78 27.26 -15.69
N PHE A 157 8.71 27.68 -14.42
CA PHE A 157 8.37 26.81 -13.29
C PHE A 157 7.05 26.01 -13.45
N PRO A 158 5.91 26.61 -13.87
CA PRO A 158 4.66 25.87 -14.01
C PRO A 158 4.74 24.70 -14.98
N ASN A 159 5.49 24.85 -16.08
CA ASN A 159 5.62 23.79 -17.08
C ASN A 159 6.33 22.57 -16.49
N ILE A 160 7.42 22.80 -15.75
CA ILE A 160 8.17 21.74 -15.06
C ILE A 160 7.30 21.09 -13.96
N LEU A 161 6.54 21.89 -13.23
CA LEU A 161 5.60 21.39 -12.23
C LEU A 161 4.53 20.49 -12.84
N PHE A 162 3.93 20.90 -13.96
CA PHE A 162 2.89 20.12 -14.63
C PHE A 162 3.44 18.83 -15.23
N GLU A 163 4.65 18.85 -15.79
CA GLU A 163 5.34 17.65 -16.28
C GLU A 163 5.57 16.64 -15.14
N ALA A 164 6.05 17.10 -13.98
CA ALA A 164 6.27 16.27 -12.80
C ALA A 164 4.98 15.72 -12.16
N MET A 165 3.83 16.37 -12.38
CA MET A 165 2.52 15.91 -11.90
C MET A 165 1.78 15.02 -12.90
N GLN A 166 2.31 14.80 -14.09
CA GLN A 166 1.70 13.84 -15.02
C GLN A 166 1.73 12.46 -14.37
N LEU A 167 0.56 11.96 -13.99
CA LEU A 167 0.43 10.60 -13.52
C LEU A 167 0.87 9.68 -14.65
N PRO A 168 1.71 8.66 -14.39
CA PRO A 168 1.94 7.62 -15.37
C PRO A 168 0.56 7.09 -15.79
N PRO A 169 0.30 6.91 -17.10
CA PRO A 169 -0.95 6.31 -17.54
C PRO A 169 -1.15 5.01 -16.76
N ILE A 170 -2.37 4.73 -16.30
CA ILE A 170 -2.72 3.47 -15.65
C ILE A 170 -2.51 2.38 -16.70
N GLN A 171 -1.26 1.94 -16.87
CA GLN A 171 -0.90 0.94 -17.84
C GLN A 171 -1.38 -0.38 -17.28
N GLU A 172 -2.13 -1.08 -18.13
CA GLU A 172 -2.53 -2.49 -18.05
C GLU A 172 -1.35 -3.43 -17.67
N ASP A 173 -0.10 -2.93 -17.71
CA ASP A 173 1.14 -3.57 -17.30
C ASP A 173 1.16 -4.05 -15.84
N ALA A 174 0.47 -3.37 -14.92
CA ALA A 174 0.35 -3.85 -13.55
C ALA A 174 -0.51 -5.13 -13.46
N ALA A 175 -1.57 -5.22 -14.28
CA ALA A 175 -2.41 -6.41 -14.37
C ALA A 175 -1.72 -7.55 -15.14
N LYS A 176 -0.96 -7.24 -16.20
CA LYS A 176 -0.18 -8.22 -16.97
C LYS A 176 1.01 -8.80 -16.20
N LYS A 177 1.69 -8.01 -15.36
CA LYS A 177 2.80 -8.51 -14.51
C LYS A 177 2.34 -9.34 -13.33
N ALA A 178 1.14 -9.11 -12.80
CA ALA A 178 0.59 -9.89 -11.68
C ALA A 178 0.08 -11.29 -12.09
N LEU A 179 -0.27 -11.47 -13.37
CA LEU A 179 -0.80 -12.74 -13.90
C LEU A 179 0.20 -13.92 -13.82
N PRO A 180 1.48 -13.79 -14.22
CA PRO A 180 2.43 -14.92 -14.18
C PRO A 180 2.85 -15.33 -12.76
N GLU A 181 2.90 -14.41 -11.79
CA GLU A 181 3.28 -14.74 -10.40
C GLU A 181 2.24 -15.62 -9.67
N LEU A 182 0.98 -15.58 -10.10
CA LEU A 182 -0.09 -16.43 -9.56
C LEU A 182 -0.09 -17.85 -10.16
N THR A 183 0.51 -18.04 -11.32
CA THR A 183 0.60 -19.35 -11.99
C THR A 183 1.86 -20.15 -11.63
N GLU A 184 2.88 -19.50 -11.07
CA GLU A 184 4.18 -20.15 -10.78
C GLU A 184 4.40 -20.57 -9.33
N ARG A 185 3.47 -20.28 -8.40
CA ARG A 185 3.54 -20.88 -7.06
C ARG A 185 2.92 -22.28 -7.11
N PRO A 186 3.71 -23.36 -7.05
CA PRO A 186 3.13 -24.67 -6.78
C PRO A 186 2.40 -24.57 -5.43
N VAL A 187 1.14 -24.98 -5.45
CA VAL A 187 0.45 -25.40 -4.24
C VAL A 187 1.25 -26.60 -3.75
N ASN A 188 2.20 -26.38 -2.84
CA ASN A 188 2.88 -27.47 -2.18
C ASN A 188 1.82 -28.18 -1.32
N ASP A 189 1.52 -29.41 -1.73
CA ASP A 189 0.80 -30.44 -0.97
C ASP A 189 1.46 -30.69 0.40
#